data_AF-A0A640XUC2-F1
#
_entry.id   AF-A0A640XUC2-F1
#
_cell.length_a   1.000
_cell.length_b   1.000
_cell.length_c   1.000
_cell.angle_alpha   90.00
_cell.angle_beta   90.00
_cell.angle_gamma   90.00
#
_symmetry.space_group_name_H-M   'P 1'
#
loop_
_entity.id
_entity.type
_entity.pdbx_description
1 polymer ?
#
loop_
_entity_poly.entity_id
_entity_poly.type
_entity_poly.pdbx_seq_one_letter_code
_entity_poly.pdbx_strand_id
1 'polypeptide(L)'
;MSATAPEPGPEGALAELALLLREEGPLVAGHVATSAEAPALGLLVAAGPRCAGAPSAFATVVELVREGYLCHYREPRLLRGLDPDLRLLLGDHLYARGIERLARLGDLLAVAELADLISIAARLDAAGVEPDAAEIAWLAAVIAIAAGPGAGHDDAKATLRRDGDAGPLWEAASERAGRAGLSERLMVTCKAVGFSPPHRG
;
A
#
# COMPACT_ATOMS: atom_id res chain seq x y z
N MET A 1 -28.96 -22.04 8.41
CA MET A 1 -28.19 -21.34 7.36
C MET A 1 -27.92 -19.94 7.87
N SER A 2 -26.76 -19.70 8.50
CA SER A 2 -26.39 -18.34 8.88
C SER A 2 -26.08 -17.56 7.60
N ALA A 3 -26.85 -16.52 7.33
CA ALA A 3 -26.46 -15.52 6.35
C ALA A 3 -25.20 -14.85 6.90
N THR A 4 -24.05 -15.15 6.29
CA THR A 4 -22.83 -14.36 6.48
C THR A 4 -23.17 -12.92 6.13
N ALA A 5 -22.86 -11.98 7.02
CA ALA A 5 -22.97 -10.56 6.71
C ALA A 5 -22.21 -10.29 5.40
N PRO A 6 -22.69 -9.37 4.54
CA PRO A 6 -21.95 -9.00 3.33
C PRO A 6 -20.53 -8.60 3.75
N GLU A 7 -19.52 -9.13 3.05
CA GLU A 7 -18.16 -8.70 3.29
C GLU A 7 -18.07 -7.18 3.11
N PRO A 8 -17.36 -6.47 4.01
CA PRO A 8 -17.22 -5.04 3.89
C PRO A 8 -16.60 -4.68 2.53
N GLY A 9 -17.10 -3.60 1.93
CA GLY A 9 -16.51 -3.07 0.70
C GLY A 9 -15.09 -2.53 0.96
N PRO A 10 -14.34 -2.19 -0.10
CA PRO A 10 -12.98 -1.63 0.00
C PRO A 10 -12.87 -0.40 0.92
N GLU A 11 -13.93 0.39 1.07
CA GLU A 11 -14.04 1.51 1.99
C GLU A 11 -13.91 1.12 3.47
N GLY A 12 -14.22 -0.14 3.80
CA GLY A 12 -14.13 -0.70 5.15
C GLY A 12 -12.76 -1.28 5.49
N ALA A 13 -11.77 -1.25 4.58
CA ALA A 13 -10.50 -1.96 4.74
C ALA A 13 -9.76 -1.64 6.06
N LEU A 14 -9.73 -0.37 6.50
CA LEU A 14 -9.09 -0.01 7.78
C LEU A 14 -9.90 -0.52 9.00
N ALA A 15 -11.22 -0.55 8.91
CA ALA A 15 -12.07 -1.09 9.98
C ALA A 15 -11.92 -2.61 10.07
N GLU A 16 -11.90 -3.30 8.94
CA GLU A 16 -11.63 -4.74 8.85
C GLU A 16 -10.24 -5.06 9.41
N LEU A 17 -9.22 -4.31 9.01
CA LEU A 17 -7.86 -4.47 9.52
C LEU A 17 -7.80 -4.26 11.04
N ALA A 18 -8.47 -3.24 11.57
CA ALA A 18 -8.53 -3.03 13.01
C ALA A 18 -9.20 -4.19 13.76
N LEU A 19 -10.21 -4.86 13.17
CA LEU A 19 -10.80 -6.06 13.77
C LEU A 19 -9.79 -7.22 13.76
N LEU A 20 -9.13 -7.46 12.62
CA LEU A 20 -8.14 -8.52 12.48
C LEU A 20 -6.97 -8.35 13.46
N LEU A 21 -6.48 -7.12 13.65
CA LEU A 21 -5.39 -6.84 14.60
C LEU A 21 -5.80 -7.04 16.06
N ARG A 22 -7.06 -6.81 16.42
CA ARG A 22 -7.56 -7.09 17.77
C ARG A 22 -7.67 -8.59 18.06
N GLU A 23 -7.82 -9.40 17.03
CA GLU A 23 -7.87 -10.86 17.15
C GLU A 23 -6.48 -11.50 17.30
N GLU A 24 -5.39 -10.77 17.02
CA GLU A 24 -4.02 -11.31 17.10
C GLU A 24 -3.49 -11.47 18.53
N GLY A 25 -4.29 -11.09 19.53
CA GLY A 25 -4.01 -11.33 20.95
C GLY A 25 -3.67 -10.05 21.73
N PRO A 26 -3.46 -10.18 23.05
CA PRO A 26 -3.42 -9.04 23.95
C PRO A 26 -2.25 -8.08 23.70
N LEU A 27 -1.13 -8.58 23.15
CA LEU A 27 0.04 -7.77 22.80
C LEU A 27 -0.21 -6.80 21.65
N VAL A 28 -1.16 -7.10 20.75
CA VAL A 28 -1.51 -6.23 19.62
C VAL A 28 -2.78 -5.46 19.95
N ALA A 29 -3.81 -6.15 20.46
CA ALA A 29 -5.15 -5.61 20.66
C ALA A 29 -5.17 -4.34 21.52
N GLY A 30 -4.32 -4.25 22.55
CA GLY A 30 -4.22 -3.07 23.42
C GLY A 30 -3.76 -1.79 22.72
N HIS A 31 -3.15 -1.92 21.54
CA HIS A 31 -2.61 -0.81 20.76
C HIS A 31 -3.50 -0.42 19.56
N VAL A 32 -4.57 -1.16 19.29
CA VAL A 32 -5.40 -0.96 18.09
C VAL A 32 -6.45 0.14 18.29
N ALA A 33 -6.27 1.24 17.59
CA ALA A 33 -7.23 2.34 17.47
C ALA A 33 -8.15 2.17 16.24
N THR A 34 -9.23 2.96 16.21
CA THR A 34 -10.01 3.18 14.99
C THR A 34 -9.47 4.40 14.26
N SER A 35 -9.36 4.34 12.93
CA SER A 35 -9.06 5.50 12.10
C SER A 35 -10.30 5.98 11.36
N ALA A 36 -10.46 7.30 11.25
CA ALA A 36 -11.46 7.94 10.40
C ALA A 36 -10.91 8.28 9.01
N GLU A 37 -9.63 8.00 8.75
CA GLU A 37 -9.02 8.21 7.45
C GLU A 37 -9.60 7.24 6.40
N ALA A 38 -9.59 7.66 5.14
CA ALA A 38 -9.95 6.78 4.05
C ALA A 38 -8.80 5.79 3.75
N PRO A 39 -9.09 4.52 3.42
CA PRO A 39 -8.11 3.58 2.88
C PRO A 39 -7.72 3.97 1.44
N ALA A 40 -7.04 5.10 1.24
CA ALA A 40 -6.86 5.69 -0.08
C ALA A 40 -6.05 4.82 -1.06
N LEU A 41 -5.07 4.05 -0.57
CA LEU A 41 -4.31 3.11 -1.38
C LEU A 41 -5.14 1.85 -1.66
N GLY A 42 -5.90 1.40 -0.66
CA GLY A 42 -6.85 0.29 -0.77
C GLY A 42 -7.95 0.56 -1.79
N LEU A 43 -8.50 1.77 -1.79
CA LEU A 43 -9.50 2.22 -2.77
C LEU A 43 -8.91 2.35 -4.17
N LEU A 44 -7.63 2.72 -4.30
CA LEU A 44 -6.95 2.79 -5.59
C LEU A 44 -6.72 1.39 -6.17
N VAL A 45 -6.22 0.45 -5.37
CA VAL A 45 -5.98 -0.93 -5.86
C VAL A 45 -7.29 -1.62 -6.22
N ALA A 46 -8.33 -1.46 -5.40
CA ALA A 46 -9.63 -2.10 -5.59
C ALA A 46 -10.37 -1.62 -6.84
N ALA A 47 -10.11 -0.39 -7.29
CA ALA A 47 -10.70 0.16 -8.51
C ALA A 47 -10.08 -0.44 -9.79
N GLY A 48 -8.96 -1.16 -9.68
CA GLY A 48 -8.23 -1.69 -10.81
C GLY A 48 -8.87 -2.94 -11.45
N PRO A 49 -8.79 -3.10 -12.78
CA PRO A 49 -9.39 -4.23 -13.48
C PRO A 49 -8.81 -5.59 -13.08
N ARG A 50 -7.54 -5.68 -12.65
CA ARG A 50 -6.96 -6.95 -12.15
C ARG A 50 -7.56 -7.39 -10.82
N CYS A 51 -7.97 -6.43 -10.00
CA CYS A 51 -8.44 -6.67 -8.64
C CYS A 51 -9.97 -6.83 -8.55
N ALA A 52 -10.69 -6.65 -9.67
CA ALA A 52 -12.16 -6.65 -9.71
C ALA A 52 -12.82 -7.95 -9.21
N GLY A 53 -12.09 -9.09 -9.25
CA GLY A 53 -12.57 -10.36 -8.71
C GLY A 53 -12.54 -10.47 -7.18
N ALA A 54 -11.75 -9.63 -6.50
CA ALA A 54 -11.61 -9.64 -5.04
C ALA A 54 -11.21 -8.24 -4.50
N PRO A 55 -11.97 -7.16 -4.81
CA PRO A 55 -11.53 -5.79 -4.57
C PRO A 55 -11.27 -5.48 -3.09
N SER A 56 -12.15 -5.95 -2.18
CA SER A 56 -11.97 -5.76 -0.74
C SER A 56 -10.71 -6.47 -0.22
N ALA A 57 -10.43 -7.70 -0.69
CA ALA A 57 -9.25 -8.44 -0.26
C ALA A 57 -7.94 -7.72 -0.64
N PHE A 58 -7.86 -7.18 -1.86
CA PHE A 58 -6.71 -6.36 -2.28
C PHE A 58 -6.61 -5.07 -1.48
N ALA A 59 -7.73 -4.39 -1.22
CA ALA A 59 -7.74 -3.17 -0.41
C ALA A 59 -7.18 -3.42 1.00
N THR A 60 -7.70 -4.44 1.68
CA THR A 60 -7.27 -4.81 3.05
C THR A 60 -5.81 -5.23 3.08
N VAL A 61 -5.31 -5.96 2.08
CA VAL A 61 -3.88 -6.30 1.98
C VAL A 61 -3.00 -5.07 1.79
N VAL A 62 -3.33 -4.18 0.86
CA VAL A 62 -2.51 -2.99 0.58
C VAL A 62 -2.45 -2.08 1.80
N GLU A 63 -3.58 -1.88 2.49
CA GLU A 63 -3.62 -1.08 3.71
C GLU A 63 -2.89 -1.76 4.88
N LEU A 64 -2.94 -3.09 4.98
CA LEU A 64 -2.16 -3.87 5.95
C LEU A 64 -0.66 -3.65 5.76
N VAL A 65 -0.17 -3.77 4.52
CA VAL A 65 1.26 -3.53 4.23
C VAL A 65 1.61 -2.06 4.43
N ARG A 66 0.69 -1.12 4.12
CA ARG A 66 0.89 0.30 4.42
C ARG A 66 1.03 0.55 5.92
N GLU A 67 0.22 -0.06 6.78
CA GLU A 67 0.39 0.04 8.24
C GLU A 67 1.76 -0.50 8.68
N GLY A 68 2.25 -1.57 8.06
CA GLY A 68 3.61 -2.09 8.28
C GLY A 68 4.69 -1.06 7.94
N TYR A 69 4.56 -0.41 6.78
CA TYR A 69 5.46 0.68 6.36
C TYR A 69 5.41 1.88 7.31
N LEU A 70 4.22 2.27 7.75
CA LEU A 70 4.09 3.35 8.71
C LEU A 70 4.74 2.99 10.05
N CYS A 71 4.64 1.73 10.51
CA CYS A 71 5.36 1.28 11.70
C CYS A 71 6.88 1.44 11.53
N HIS A 72 7.44 1.10 10.37
CA HIS A 72 8.87 1.27 10.13
C HIS A 72 9.29 2.74 10.04
N TYR A 73 8.55 3.57 9.30
CA TYR A 73 9.10 4.85 8.81
C TYR A 73 8.28 6.10 9.17
N ARG A 74 7.02 5.98 9.62
CA ARG A 74 6.08 7.11 9.79
C ARG A 74 5.12 6.91 10.97
N GLU A 75 3.97 7.58 11.05
CA GLU A 75 3.01 7.31 12.12
C GLU A 75 1.93 6.33 11.64
N PRO A 76 1.73 5.16 12.29
CA PRO A 76 0.65 4.24 11.95
C PRO A 76 -0.73 4.87 12.20
N ARG A 77 -1.70 4.49 11.38
CA ARG A 77 -3.07 5.01 11.50
C ARG A 77 -3.87 4.23 12.53
N LEU A 78 -3.63 2.93 12.62
CA LEU A 78 -4.39 1.99 13.46
C LEU A 78 -3.67 1.58 14.75
N LEU A 79 -2.37 1.84 14.88
CA LEU A 79 -1.58 1.39 16.03
C LEU A 79 -1.04 2.58 16.82
N ARG A 80 -1.26 2.59 18.14
CA ARG A 80 -0.90 3.72 19.03
C ARG A 80 -0.14 3.24 20.26
N GLY A 81 0.74 4.10 20.78
CA GLY A 81 1.43 3.86 22.05
C GLY A 81 2.37 2.65 22.03
N LEU A 82 2.87 2.27 20.84
CA LEU A 82 3.88 1.23 20.70
C LEU A 82 5.24 1.78 21.12
N ASP A 83 6.01 1.00 21.87
CA ASP A 83 7.44 1.27 22.02
C ASP A 83 8.17 0.98 20.68
N PRO A 84 9.38 1.53 20.47
CA PRO A 84 10.09 1.39 19.20
C PRO A 84 10.36 -0.05 18.77
N ASP A 85 10.67 -0.96 19.70
CA ASP A 85 11.03 -2.34 19.39
C ASP A 85 9.79 -3.14 18.98
N LEU A 86 8.68 -3.00 19.74
CA LEU A 86 7.41 -3.61 19.38
C LEU A 86 6.89 -3.06 18.06
N ARG A 87 7.07 -1.76 17.80
CA ARG A 87 6.66 -1.13 16.55
C ARG A 87 7.41 -1.70 15.36
N LEU A 88 8.72 -1.93 15.48
CA LEU A 88 9.52 -2.58 14.44
C LEU A 88 9.03 -4.01 14.15
N LEU A 89 8.84 -4.81 15.21
CA LEU A 89 8.36 -6.20 15.08
C LEU A 89 6.95 -6.29 14.48
N LEU A 90 6.05 -5.38 14.87
CA LEU A 90 4.73 -5.30 14.24
C LEU A 90 4.84 -4.90 12.78
N GLY A 91 5.73 -3.97 12.43
CA GLY A 91 6.01 -3.64 11.03
C GLY A 91 6.34 -4.87 10.18
N ASP A 92 7.27 -5.69 10.65
CA ASP A 92 7.67 -6.95 9.98
C ASP A 92 6.52 -7.95 9.90
N HIS A 93 5.76 -8.09 10.98
CA HIS A 93 4.61 -8.99 11.03
C HIS A 93 3.52 -8.58 10.02
N LEU A 94 3.21 -7.29 9.91
CA LEU A 94 2.20 -6.79 8.97
C LEU A 94 2.65 -6.98 7.51
N TYR A 95 3.94 -6.78 7.21
CA TYR A 95 4.49 -7.12 5.91
C TYR A 95 4.35 -8.61 5.59
N ALA A 96 4.78 -9.49 6.50
CA ALA A 96 4.70 -10.94 6.30
C ALA A 96 3.25 -11.40 6.07
N ARG A 97 2.30 -10.90 6.87
CA ARG A 97 0.87 -11.20 6.73
C ARG A 97 0.29 -10.71 5.41
N GLY A 98 0.70 -9.52 4.94
CA GLY A 98 0.28 -9.00 3.65
C GLY A 98 0.72 -9.88 2.49
N ILE A 99 2.00 -10.27 2.49
CA ILE A 99 2.55 -11.19 1.48
C ILE A 99 1.88 -12.56 1.52
N GLU A 100 1.66 -13.12 2.72
CA GLU A 100 0.95 -14.40 2.91
C GLU A 100 -0.48 -14.35 2.33
N ARG A 101 -1.20 -13.24 2.54
CA ARG A 101 -2.56 -13.06 1.99
C ARG A 101 -2.55 -12.98 0.47
N LEU A 102 -1.62 -12.26 -0.16
CA LEU A 102 -1.49 -12.25 -1.62
C LEU A 102 -1.13 -13.63 -2.19
N ALA A 103 -0.25 -14.37 -1.51
CA ALA A 103 0.10 -15.72 -1.91
C ALA A 103 -1.14 -16.66 -1.88
N ARG A 104 -2.02 -16.51 -0.88
CA ARG A 104 -3.31 -17.22 -0.82
C ARG A 104 -4.30 -16.80 -1.92
N LEU A 105 -4.27 -15.54 -2.35
CA LEU A 105 -5.03 -15.07 -3.52
C LEU A 105 -4.44 -15.59 -4.84
N GLY A 106 -3.23 -16.16 -4.83
CA GLY A 106 -2.55 -16.67 -6.00
C GLY A 106 -1.99 -15.58 -6.92
N ASP A 107 -1.92 -14.31 -6.47
CA ASP A 107 -1.39 -13.21 -7.28
C ASP A 107 0.12 -13.02 -7.04
N LEU A 108 0.92 -13.79 -7.77
CA LEU A 108 2.39 -13.71 -7.71
C LEU A 108 2.94 -12.36 -8.18
N LEU A 109 2.22 -11.66 -9.07
CA LEU A 109 2.63 -10.33 -9.52
C LEU A 109 2.50 -9.34 -8.37
N ALA A 110 1.38 -9.38 -7.64
CA ALA A 110 1.17 -8.53 -6.47
C ALA A 110 2.17 -8.84 -5.36
N VAL A 111 2.49 -10.12 -5.12
CA VAL A 111 3.54 -10.52 -4.19
C VAL A 111 4.88 -9.88 -4.58
N ALA A 112 5.27 -10.00 -5.85
CA ALA A 112 6.52 -9.43 -6.35
C ALA A 112 6.56 -7.91 -6.21
N GLU A 113 5.49 -7.21 -6.60
CA GLU A 113 5.42 -5.75 -6.53
C GLU A 113 5.48 -5.22 -5.08
N LEU A 114 4.78 -5.85 -4.12
CA LEU A 114 4.86 -5.41 -2.72
C LEU A 114 6.20 -5.78 -2.06
N ALA A 115 6.75 -6.96 -2.32
CA ALA A 115 8.07 -7.31 -1.81
C ALA A 115 9.16 -6.35 -2.34
N ASP A 116 9.04 -5.99 -3.62
CA ASP A 116 9.97 -5.07 -4.25
C ASP A 116 9.82 -3.64 -3.72
N LEU A 117 8.59 -3.18 -3.51
CA LEU A 117 8.28 -1.91 -2.85
C LEU A 117 8.86 -1.83 -1.44
N ILE A 118 8.69 -2.87 -0.61
CA ILE A 118 9.26 -2.91 0.75
C ILE A 118 10.78 -2.73 0.69
N SER A 119 11.42 -3.41 -0.27
CA SER A 119 12.86 -3.28 -0.49
C SER A 119 13.28 -1.87 -0.97
N ILE A 120 12.48 -1.23 -1.84
CA ILE A 120 12.71 0.16 -2.27
C ILE A 120 12.57 1.12 -1.08
N ALA A 121 11.50 1.00 -0.31
CA ALA A 121 11.24 1.84 0.85
C ALA A 121 12.39 1.82 1.86
N ALA A 122 12.88 0.63 2.21
CA ALA A 122 14.02 0.46 3.12
C ALA A 122 15.29 1.14 2.60
N ARG A 123 15.55 1.06 1.28
CA ARG A 123 16.70 1.74 0.66
C ARG A 123 16.57 3.26 0.67
N LEU A 124 15.40 3.78 0.30
CA LEU A 124 15.17 5.23 0.25
C LEU A 124 15.32 5.85 1.64
N ASP A 125 14.80 5.18 2.67
CA ASP A 125 14.97 5.59 4.06
C ASP A 125 16.44 5.57 4.48
N ALA A 126 17.16 4.48 4.23
CA ALA A 126 18.59 4.36 4.55
C ALA A 126 19.46 5.38 3.82
N ALA A 127 19.07 5.79 2.61
CA ALA A 127 19.76 6.80 1.82
C ALA A 127 19.35 8.24 2.17
N GLY A 128 18.35 8.44 3.04
CA GLY A 128 17.83 9.75 3.40
C GLY A 128 17.22 10.51 2.22
N VAL A 129 16.65 9.79 1.24
CA VAL A 129 16.01 10.40 0.06
C VAL A 129 14.71 11.08 0.47
N GLU A 130 14.34 12.12 -0.27
CA GLU A 130 13.13 12.91 -0.02
C GLU A 130 11.86 12.04 0.12
N PRO A 131 10.95 12.39 1.05
CA PRO A 131 9.75 11.60 1.36
C PRO A 131 8.89 11.26 0.13
N ASP A 132 8.82 12.16 -0.84
CA ASP A 132 7.99 12.01 -2.04
C ASP A 132 8.41 10.80 -2.90
N ALA A 133 9.69 10.42 -2.89
CA ALA A 133 10.17 9.27 -3.65
C ALA A 133 9.54 7.95 -3.14
N ALA A 134 9.38 7.82 -1.83
CA ALA A 134 8.72 6.67 -1.23
C ALA A 134 7.22 6.64 -1.55
N GLU A 135 6.55 7.81 -1.54
CA GLU A 135 5.13 7.89 -1.90
C GLU A 135 4.88 7.60 -3.39
N ILE A 136 5.78 8.06 -4.29
CA ILE A 136 5.73 7.69 -5.70
C ILE A 136 5.90 6.17 -5.86
N ALA A 137 6.84 5.54 -5.14
CA ALA A 137 7.02 4.09 -5.18
C ALA A 137 5.74 3.35 -4.76
N TRP A 138 5.06 3.81 -3.69
CA TRP A 138 3.78 3.28 -3.25
C TRP A 138 2.70 3.38 -4.33
N LEU A 139 2.52 4.56 -4.91
CA LEU A 139 1.52 4.80 -5.94
C LEU A 139 1.79 3.94 -7.18
N ALA A 140 3.05 3.82 -7.60
CA ALA A 140 3.43 3.01 -8.76
C ALA A 140 3.19 1.52 -8.53
N ALA A 141 3.57 0.99 -7.38
CA ALA A 141 3.31 -0.41 -7.02
C ALA A 141 1.80 -0.70 -6.97
N VAL A 142 1.01 0.19 -6.35
CA VAL A 142 -0.45 0.04 -6.30
C VAL A 142 -1.07 0.05 -7.69
N ILE A 143 -0.64 0.95 -8.59
CA ILE A 143 -1.11 0.96 -9.99
C ILE A 143 -0.69 -0.32 -10.72
N ALA A 144 0.53 -0.81 -10.52
CA ALA A 144 1.01 -2.05 -11.12
C ALA A 144 0.20 -3.27 -10.63
N ILE A 145 -0.22 -3.30 -9.37
CA ILE A 145 -1.10 -4.35 -8.84
C ILE A 145 -2.51 -4.22 -9.44
N ALA A 146 -3.06 -3.00 -9.44
CA ALA A 146 -4.42 -2.68 -9.86
C ALA A 146 -4.67 -2.97 -11.35
N ALA A 147 -3.70 -2.62 -12.20
CA ALA A 147 -3.85 -2.65 -13.65
C ALA A 147 -2.82 -3.54 -14.35
N GLY A 148 -1.73 -3.93 -13.70
CA GLY A 148 -0.54 -4.54 -14.32
C GLY A 148 0.53 -3.47 -14.59
N PRO A 149 1.82 -3.83 -14.61
CA PRO A 149 2.91 -2.89 -14.86
C PRO A 149 2.81 -2.27 -16.26
N GLY A 150 3.17 -1.00 -16.38
CA GLY A 150 3.31 -0.31 -17.66
C GLY A 150 4.65 -0.63 -18.34
N ALA A 151 4.81 -0.17 -19.59
CA ALA A 151 6.11 -0.18 -20.23
C ALA A 151 7.09 0.70 -19.43
N GLY A 152 8.32 0.21 -19.24
CA GLY A 152 9.36 0.95 -18.49
C GLY A 152 9.20 0.95 -16.97
N HIS A 153 8.21 0.26 -16.40
CA HIS A 153 8.02 0.18 -14.94
C HIS A 153 9.27 -0.36 -14.22
N ASP A 154 9.82 -1.47 -14.70
CA ASP A 154 11.01 -2.08 -14.09
C ASP A 154 12.27 -1.22 -14.25
N ASP A 155 12.45 -0.60 -15.42
CA ASP A 155 13.55 0.33 -15.68
C ASP A 155 13.45 1.56 -14.77
N ALA A 156 12.24 2.10 -14.58
CA ALA A 156 11.98 3.22 -13.69
C ALA A 156 12.23 2.85 -12.22
N LYS A 157 11.82 1.65 -11.78
CA LYS A 157 12.19 1.13 -10.44
C LYS A 157 13.71 1.00 -10.31
N ALA A 158 14.41 0.57 -11.36
CA ALA A 158 15.88 0.47 -11.34
C ALA A 158 16.56 1.84 -11.23
N THR A 159 16.07 2.85 -11.94
CA THR A 159 16.53 4.24 -11.81
C THR A 159 16.31 4.77 -10.41
N LEU A 160 15.12 4.57 -9.83
CA LEU A 160 14.84 4.96 -8.44
C LEU A 160 15.83 4.32 -7.46
N ARG A 161 16.16 3.04 -7.63
CA ARG A 161 17.13 2.35 -6.76
C ARG A 161 18.55 2.88 -6.88
N ARG A 162 18.96 3.23 -8.10
CA ARG A 162 20.35 3.63 -8.40
C ARG A 162 20.60 5.07 -8.02
N ASP A 163 19.66 5.93 -8.40
CA ASP A 163 19.86 7.37 -8.50
C ASP A 163 18.94 8.15 -7.55
N GLY A 164 17.97 7.48 -6.90
CA GLY A 164 16.96 8.12 -6.06
C GLY A 164 15.90 8.90 -6.85
N ASP A 165 16.00 8.92 -8.19
CA ASP A 165 15.09 9.66 -9.06
C ASP A 165 13.77 8.89 -9.27
N ALA A 166 12.70 9.44 -8.70
CA ALA A 166 11.35 8.90 -8.79
C ALA A 166 10.55 9.45 -9.99
N GLY A 167 11.08 10.43 -10.74
CA GLY A 167 10.39 11.07 -11.86
C GLY A 167 9.94 10.07 -12.94
N PRO A 168 10.82 9.20 -13.46
CA PRO A 168 10.46 8.18 -14.44
C PRO A 168 9.39 7.21 -13.91
N LEU A 169 9.41 6.89 -12.62
CA LEU A 169 8.45 5.98 -12.01
C LEU A 169 7.06 6.62 -11.89
N TRP A 170 7.02 7.91 -11.54
CA TRP A 170 5.78 8.68 -11.53
C TRP A 170 5.16 8.79 -12.92
N GLU A 171 5.97 9.04 -13.97
CA GLU A 171 5.51 9.11 -15.34
C GLU A 171 4.90 7.78 -15.80
N ALA A 172 5.60 6.67 -15.58
CA ALA A 172 5.14 5.33 -15.93
C ALA A 172 3.83 4.96 -15.19
N ALA A 173 3.76 5.24 -13.89
CA ALA A 173 2.56 5.00 -13.07
C ALA A 173 1.37 5.85 -13.54
N SER A 174 1.59 7.14 -13.81
CA SER A 174 0.55 8.07 -14.27
C SER A 174 0.01 7.68 -15.65
N GLU A 175 0.89 7.32 -16.58
CA GLU A 175 0.48 6.83 -17.90
C GLU A 175 -0.33 5.52 -17.76
N ARG A 176 0.14 4.59 -16.94
CA ARG A 176 -0.56 3.32 -16.72
C ARG A 176 -1.94 3.53 -16.09
N ALA A 177 -2.04 4.42 -15.11
CA ALA A 177 -3.30 4.81 -14.50
C ALA A 177 -4.26 5.40 -15.53
N GLY A 178 -3.78 6.29 -16.41
CA GLY A 178 -4.58 6.87 -17.50
C GLY A 178 -5.14 5.82 -18.46
N ARG A 179 -4.31 4.88 -18.91
CA ARG A 179 -4.75 3.77 -19.78
C ARG A 179 -5.75 2.84 -19.10
N ALA A 180 -5.69 2.72 -17.78
CA ALA A 180 -6.58 1.89 -16.98
C ALA A 180 -7.86 2.62 -16.48
N GLY A 181 -8.01 3.91 -16.78
CA GLY A 181 -9.14 4.72 -16.27
C GLY A 181 -9.05 5.07 -14.78
N LEU A 182 -7.85 5.05 -14.19
CA LEU A 182 -7.60 5.27 -12.76
C LEU A 182 -7.06 6.67 -12.44
N SER A 183 -6.91 7.57 -13.42
CA SER A 183 -6.28 8.89 -13.21
C SER A 183 -6.92 9.71 -12.09
N GLU A 184 -8.24 9.80 -12.06
CA GLU A 184 -8.94 10.57 -11.02
C GLU A 184 -8.69 9.98 -9.63
N ARG A 185 -8.78 8.65 -9.50
CA ARG A 185 -8.53 7.95 -8.24
C ARG A 185 -7.07 8.12 -7.80
N LEU A 186 -6.12 8.02 -8.73
CA LEU A 186 -4.71 8.25 -8.47
C LEU A 186 -4.49 9.64 -7.87
N MET A 187 -5.07 10.70 -8.46
CA MET A 187 -4.93 12.06 -7.96
C MET A 187 -5.53 12.26 -6.57
N VAL A 188 -6.68 11.64 -6.30
CA VAL A 188 -7.29 11.63 -4.94
C VAL A 188 -6.34 10.94 -3.94
N THR A 189 -5.75 9.81 -4.33
CA THR A 189 -4.82 9.07 -3.48
C THR A 189 -3.51 9.84 -3.24
N CYS A 190 -2.95 10.53 -4.24
CA CYS A 190 -1.77 11.41 -4.05
C CYS A 190 -2.02 12.41 -2.92
N LYS A 191 -3.16 13.12 -2.97
CA LYS A 191 -3.53 14.09 -1.93
C LYS A 191 -3.66 13.43 -0.55
N ALA A 192 -4.25 12.24 -0.50
CA ALA A 192 -4.46 11.51 0.76
C ALA A 192 -3.14 11.03 1.40
N VAL A 193 -2.14 10.66 0.60
CA VAL A 193 -0.81 10.26 1.09
C VAL A 193 0.15 11.44 1.26
N GLY A 194 -0.32 12.67 1.06
CA GLY A 194 0.50 13.89 1.22
C GLY A 194 1.44 14.18 0.07
N PHE A 195 1.36 13.45 -1.05
CA PHE A 195 2.15 13.67 -2.25
C PHE A 195 1.49 14.71 -3.17
N SER A 196 2.25 15.74 -3.56
CA SER A 196 1.82 16.72 -4.56
C SER A 196 2.52 16.45 -5.88
N PRO A 197 1.83 15.90 -6.90
CA PRO A 197 2.48 15.55 -8.14
C PRO A 197 3.01 16.78 -8.86
N PRO A 198 4.17 16.67 -9.53
CA PRO A 198 4.74 17.78 -10.29
C PRO A 198 3.74 18.26 -11.34
N HIS A 199 3.52 19.57 -11.42
CA HIS A 199 2.69 20.17 -12.46
C HIS A 199 3.29 19.81 -13.82
N ARG A 200 2.51 19.17 -14.70
CA ARG A 200 2.86 19.09 -16.12
C ARG A 200 2.80 20.51 -16.66
N GLY A 201 3.96 21.07 -16.99
CA GLY A 201 4.09 22.30 -17.79
C GLY A 201 3.62 22.09 -19.22
#